data_AF-A0ABD0RXT7-F1
#
_entry.id   AF-A0ABD0RXT7-F1
#
_cell.length_a   1.000
_cell.length_b   1.000
_cell.length_c   1.000
_cell.angle_alpha   90.00
_cell.angle_beta   90.00
_cell.angle_gamma   90.00
#
_symmetry.space_group_name_H-M   'P 1'
#
loop_
_entity.id
_entity.type
_entity.pdbx_description
1 polymer ?
#
loop_
_entity_poly.entity_id
_entity_poly.type
_entity_poly.pdbx_seq_one_letter_code
_entity_poly.pdbx_strand_id
1 'polypeptide(L)'
;MVGPQVTLEKIPRLDMTNSSVDIDLIGIAKNNKERSAAVAFMSYNTMENLLKPDFFNTPKDMVKTMMSTVISATLPKTINTTLTKPVNFTLKHIREFDPSGSLSCVYWNINKWIEDGCSVLESNSSHTVCSCDHLSTFALMQISSRLPKV
;
A
#
# COMPACT_ATOMS: atom_id res chain seq x y z
N MET A 1 -6.51 13.71 -17.26
CA MET A 1 -7.93 14.03 -17.02
C MET A 1 -8.65 12.72 -16.73
N VAL A 2 -9.66 12.69 -15.86
CA VAL A 2 -10.48 11.49 -15.60
C VAL A 2 -11.87 11.77 -16.15
N GLY A 3 -12.39 10.89 -17.01
CA GLY A 3 -13.69 11.09 -17.64
C GLY A 3 -13.97 10.11 -18.78
N PRO A 4 -15.19 10.11 -19.33
CA PRO A 4 -15.53 9.28 -20.49
C PRO A 4 -14.64 9.61 -21.69
N GLN A 5 -14.20 8.58 -22.42
CA GLN A 5 -13.41 8.74 -23.66
C GLN A 5 -12.04 9.44 -23.49
N VAL A 6 -11.45 9.41 -22.30
CA VAL A 6 -10.11 9.96 -22.08
C VAL A 6 -9.04 8.90 -22.35
N THR A 7 -8.05 9.25 -23.16
CA THR A 7 -6.83 8.47 -23.37
C THR A 7 -5.71 8.96 -22.44
N LEU A 8 -5.06 8.03 -21.75
CA LEU A 8 -3.88 8.31 -20.93
C LEU A 8 -2.61 8.04 -21.74
N GLU A 9 -1.72 9.03 -21.82
CA GLU A 9 -0.40 8.89 -22.46
C GLU A 9 0.70 8.48 -21.49
N LYS A 10 0.48 8.72 -20.18
CA LYS A 10 1.41 8.39 -19.09
C LYS A 10 0.64 7.73 -17.94
N ILE A 11 1.36 6.95 -17.15
CA ILE A 11 0.84 6.36 -15.91
C ILE A 11 0.42 7.52 -14.98
N PRO A 12 -0.86 7.61 -14.58
CA PRO A 12 -1.28 8.65 -13.66
C PRO A 12 -0.86 8.28 -12.24
N ARG A 13 -0.20 9.22 -11.57
CA ARG A 13 -0.02 9.18 -10.12
C ARG A 13 -1.30 9.69 -9.46
N LEU A 14 -1.80 8.95 -8.49
CA LEU A 14 -2.92 9.40 -7.65
C LEU A 14 -2.36 9.79 -6.28
N ASP A 15 -2.62 11.03 -5.88
CA ASP A 15 -2.09 11.59 -4.65
C ASP A 15 -3.19 11.78 -3.60
N MET A 16 -2.81 11.55 -2.35
CA MET A 16 -3.56 11.81 -1.13
C MET A 16 -2.60 12.45 -0.11
N THR A 17 -3.10 13.02 0.98
CA THR A 17 -2.30 13.81 1.93
C THR A 17 -1.00 13.15 2.41
N ASN A 18 -1.00 11.84 2.68
CA ASN A 18 0.14 11.10 3.22
C ASN A 18 0.55 9.89 2.37
N SER A 19 0.02 9.78 1.16
CA SER A 19 0.25 8.61 0.32
C SER A 19 -0.01 8.89 -1.15
N SER A 20 0.70 8.19 -2.02
CA SER A 20 0.43 8.21 -3.44
C SER A 20 0.52 6.81 -4.03
N VAL A 21 -0.11 6.59 -5.19
CA VAL A 21 -0.06 5.32 -5.91
C VAL A 21 0.22 5.55 -7.40
N ASP A 22 1.10 4.71 -7.95
CA ASP A 22 1.39 4.59 -9.37
C ASP A 22 0.88 3.21 -9.85
N ILE A 23 -0.11 3.23 -10.74
CA ILE A 23 -0.77 2.03 -11.25
C ILE A 23 -0.87 2.07 -12.77
N ASP A 24 -0.46 0.97 -13.44
CA ASP A 24 -0.45 0.85 -14.91
C ASP A 24 -1.87 0.69 -15.49
N LEU A 25 -2.69 1.73 -15.35
CA LEU A 25 -4.05 1.78 -15.89
C LEU A 25 -4.08 1.60 -17.41
N ILE A 26 -3.03 2.00 -18.13
CA ILE A 26 -2.94 1.85 -19.58
C ILE A 26 -2.84 0.36 -19.93
N GLY A 27 -1.95 -0.38 -19.25
CA GLY A 27 -1.82 -1.83 -19.41
C GLY A 27 -3.11 -2.57 -19.02
N ILE A 28 -3.69 -2.20 -17.88
CA ILE A 28 -4.94 -2.79 -17.37
C ILE A 28 -6.09 -2.55 -18.36
N ALA A 29 -6.27 -1.31 -18.84
CA ALA A 29 -7.33 -0.98 -19.79
C ALA A 29 -7.19 -1.77 -21.09
N LYS A 30 -5.97 -1.92 -21.64
CA LYS A 30 -5.73 -2.72 -22.86
C LYS A 30 -6.12 -4.19 -22.72
N ASN A 31 -5.94 -4.76 -21.53
CA ASN A 31 -6.24 -6.16 -21.23
C ASN A 31 -7.70 -6.37 -20.78
N ASN A 32 -8.46 -5.30 -20.58
CA ASN A 32 -9.88 -5.38 -20.23
C ASN A 32 -10.76 -5.42 -21.49
N LYS A 33 -11.87 -6.17 -21.45
CA LYS A 33 -12.76 -6.37 -22.61
C LYS A 33 -13.30 -5.05 -23.18
N GLU A 34 -13.62 -4.11 -22.30
CA GLU A 34 -14.18 -2.80 -22.66
C GLU A 34 -13.12 -1.75 -23.03
N ARG A 35 -11.85 -2.17 -23.11
CA ARG A 35 -10.68 -1.30 -23.34
C ARG A 35 -10.59 -0.08 -22.41
N SER A 36 -11.20 -0.20 -21.24
CA SER A 36 -11.34 0.86 -20.24
C SER A 36 -11.03 0.28 -18.86
N ALA A 37 -10.49 1.11 -17.98
CA ALA A 37 -10.26 0.76 -16.58
C ALA A 37 -10.53 1.96 -15.71
N ALA A 38 -11.00 1.71 -14.49
CA ALA A 38 -11.15 2.72 -13.46
C ALA A 38 -10.40 2.26 -12.22
N VAL A 39 -9.86 3.21 -11.46
CA VAL A 39 -9.20 2.97 -10.18
C VAL A 39 -9.83 3.87 -9.13
N ALA A 40 -10.00 3.31 -7.93
CA ALA A 40 -10.29 4.08 -6.73
C ALA A 40 -9.12 3.92 -5.77
N PHE A 41 -8.60 5.05 -5.28
CA PHE A 41 -7.54 5.11 -4.29
C PHE A 41 -8.04 5.91 -3.08
N MET A 42 -7.94 5.33 -1.90
CA MET A 42 -8.50 5.88 -0.66
C MET A 42 -7.44 5.80 0.44
N SER A 43 -7.45 6.79 1.35
CA SER A 43 -6.68 6.77 2.58
C SER A 43 -7.64 6.94 3.75
N TYR A 44 -7.41 6.19 4.82
CA TYR A 44 -8.23 6.21 6.01
C TYR A 44 -7.42 6.77 7.18
N ASN A 45 -7.89 7.90 7.69
CA ASN A 45 -7.35 8.48 8.91
C ASN A 45 -7.84 7.65 10.11
N THR A 46 -7.00 7.50 11.14
CA THR A 46 -7.36 6.89 12.44
C THR A 46 -7.81 5.42 12.40
N MET A 47 -7.57 4.72 11.28
CA MET A 47 -7.93 3.30 11.10
C MET A 47 -7.00 2.35 11.88
N GLU A 48 -5.85 2.84 12.37
CA GLU A 48 -4.90 2.10 13.20
C GLU A 48 -5.52 1.56 14.50
N ASN A 49 -6.63 2.13 14.97
CA ASN A 49 -7.34 1.68 16.15
C ASN A 49 -8.19 0.42 15.90
N LEU A 50 -8.65 0.24 14.66
CA LEU A 50 -9.47 -0.90 14.24
C LEU A 50 -8.59 -2.00 13.63
N LEU A 51 -7.67 -1.61 12.74
CA LEU A 51 -6.75 -2.52 12.06
C LEU A 51 -5.38 -2.51 12.75
N LYS A 52 -5.38 -2.94 14.01
CA LYS A 52 -4.22 -2.83 14.91
C LYS A 52 -2.96 -3.54 14.38
N PRO A 53 -1.75 -3.05 14.73
CA PRO A 53 -0.48 -3.74 14.44
C PRO A 53 -0.41 -5.17 14.98
N ASP A 54 -1.15 -5.47 16.06
CA ASP A 54 -1.16 -6.79 16.71
C ASP A 54 -1.59 -7.92 15.78
N PHE A 55 -2.41 -7.60 14.77
CA PHE A 55 -2.88 -8.54 13.76
C PHE A 55 -1.82 -8.92 12.72
N PHE A 56 -0.61 -8.35 12.79
CA PHE A 56 0.54 -8.78 11.99
C PHE A 56 1.29 -9.90 12.72
N ASN A 57 1.37 -11.10 12.14
CA ASN A 57 1.98 -12.24 12.81
C ASN A 57 3.52 -12.20 12.70
N THR A 58 4.18 -11.82 13.78
CA THR A 58 5.65 -11.76 13.89
C THR A 58 6.10 -12.43 15.22
N PRO A 59 7.39 -12.74 15.40
CA PRO A 59 7.90 -13.28 16.67
C PRO A 59 7.45 -12.45 17.89
N LYS A 60 7.12 -13.13 19.00
CA LYS A 60 6.46 -12.53 20.18
C LYS A 60 7.25 -11.39 20.85
N ASP A 61 8.57 -11.38 20.71
CA ASP A 61 9.46 -10.43 21.39
C ASP A 61 9.66 -9.12 20.60
N MET A 62 9.02 -9.00 19.43
CA MET A 62 9.12 -7.84 18.57
C MET A 62 8.02 -6.81 18.87
N VAL A 63 8.39 -5.53 18.80
CA VAL A 63 7.45 -4.40 18.81
C VAL A 63 6.95 -4.19 17.40
N LYS A 64 5.63 -4.09 17.24
CA LYS A 64 4.96 -3.86 15.95
C LYS A 64 4.39 -2.45 15.94
N THR A 65 4.84 -1.64 15.00
CA THR A 65 4.45 -0.24 14.90
C THR A 65 3.89 0.02 13.51
N MET A 66 2.65 0.50 13.42
CA MET A 66 2.11 0.95 12.14
C MET A 66 2.76 2.29 11.75
N MET A 67 3.42 2.35 10.61
CA MET A 67 4.21 3.51 10.19
C MET A 67 3.49 4.42 9.20
N SER A 68 2.32 4.02 8.68
CA SER A 68 1.53 4.82 7.74
C SER A 68 0.05 4.88 8.12
N THR A 69 -0.72 5.78 7.47
CA THR A 69 -2.18 5.61 7.37
C THR A 69 -2.50 4.32 6.60
N VAL A 70 -3.67 3.76 6.84
CA VAL A 70 -4.20 2.67 6.02
C VAL A 70 -4.66 3.23 4.68
N ILE A 71 -4.34 2.55 3.58
CA ILE A 71 -4.78 2.92 2.23
C ILE A 71 -5.50 1.76 1.56
N SER A 72 -6.35 2.01 0.58
CA SER A 72 -6.90 0.97 -0.30
C SER A 72 -6.80 1.40 -1.75
N ALA A 73 -6.48 0.44 -2.61
CA ALA A 73 -6.59 0.58 -4.06
C ALA A 73 -7.50 -0.52 -4.60
N THR A 74 -8.38 -0.18 -5.54
CA THR A 74 -9.26 -1.15 -6.19
C THR A 74 -9.57 -0.71 -7.62
N LEU A 75 -9.93 -1.67 -8.48
CA LEU A 75 -10.32 -1.43 -9.87
C LEU A 75 -11.84 -1.59 -10.03
N PRO A 76 -12.65 -0.59 -9.66
CA PRO A 76 -14.09 -0.70 -9.81
C PRO A 76 -14.46 -0.90 -11.29
N LYS A 77 -15.51 -1.68 -11.53
CA LYS A 77 -16.05 -1.94 -12.88
C LYS A 77 -15.01 -2.47 -13.88
N THR A 78 -13.94 -3.10 -13.40
CA THR A 78 -12.91 -3.71 -14.24
C THR A 78 -13.01 -5.23 -14.06
N ILE A 79 -13.32 -5.95 -15.15
CA ILE A 79 -13.54 -7.40 -15.10
C ILE A 79 -12.20 -8.14 -14.98
N ASN A 80 -11.22 -7.73 -15.78
CA ASN A 80 -9.87 -8.27 -15.69
C ASN A 80 -9.02 -7.42 -14.74
N THR A 81 -8.88 -7.88 -13.50
CA THR A 81 -8.10 -7.19 -12.46
C THR A 81 -6.63 -7.60 -12.44
N THR A 82 -6.17 -8.39 -13.41
CA THR A 82 -4.77 -8.82 -13.52
C THR A 82 -3.88 -7.61 -13.74
N LEU A 83 -2.94 -7.40 -12.82
CA LEU A 83 -1.96 -6.34 -12.95
C LEU A 83 -0.90 -6.72 -13.99
N THR A 84 -0.60 -5.81 -14.92
CA THR A 84 0.50 -5.97 -15.90
C THR A 84 1.86 -5.72 -15.28
N LYS A 85 1.88 -4.95 -14.20
CA LYS A 85 3.04 -4.58 -13.39
C LYS A 85 2.60 -4.46 -11.93
N PRO A 86 3.48 -4.74 -10.96
CA PRO A 86 3.20 -4.44 -9.57
C PRO A 86 2.74 -2.98 -9.38
N VAL A 87 1.81 -2.77 -8.46
CA VAL A 87 1.38 -1.43 -8.04
C VAL A 87 2.40 -0.89 -7.04
N ASN A 88 2.83 0.35 -7.25
CA ASN A 88 3.74 1.00 -6.33
C ASN A 88 2.99 2.06 -5.53
N PHE A 89 3.16 2.05 -4.21
CA PHE A 89 2.62 3.09 -3.34
C PHE A 89 3.72 3.69 -2.49
N THR A 90 3.73 5.02 -2.42
CA THR A 90 4.59 5.79 -1.52
C THR A 90 3.79 6.15 -0.29
N LEU A 91 4.32 5.83 0.88
CA LEU A 91 3.69 6.07 2.17
C LEU A 91 4.57 6.99 3.00
N LYS A 92 4.00 8.09 3.48
CA LYS A 92 4.65 8.97 4.44
C LYS A 92 4.61 8.35 5.84
N HIS A 93 5.72 8.45 6.55
CA HIS A 93 5.85 7.99 7.93
C HIS A 93 5.02 8.88 8.87
N ILE A 94 4.11 8.26 9.63
CA ILE A 94 3.29 8.94 10.66
C ILE A 94 3.90 8.86 12.07
N ARG A 95 5.03 8.15 12.20
CA ARG A 95 5.81 7.97 13.42
C ARG A 95 7.30 8.11 13.10
N GLU A 96 8.11 8.32 14.13
CA GLU A 96 9.56 8.38 13.98
C GLU A 96 10.10 7.01 13.52
N PHE A 97 10.92 7.04 12.47
CA PHE A 97 11.50 5.83 11.90
C PHE A 97 12.67 5.36 12.77
N ASP A 98 12.54 4.15 13.35
CA ASP A 98 13.63 3.48 14.06
C ASP A 98 14.58 2.79 13.07
N PRO A 99 15.83 3.27 12.90
CA PRO A 99 16.76 2.66 11.94
C PRO A 99 17.20 1.24 12.33
N SER A 100 16.98 0.81 13.57
CA SER A 100 17.27 -0.55 14.04
C SER A 100 16.14 -1.55 13.75
N GLY A 101 14.97 -1.04 13.35
CA GLY A 101 13.81 -1.84 12.96
C GLY A 101 13.80 -2.18 11.46
N SER A 102 12.99 -3.17 11.10
CA SER A 102 12.70 -3.55 9.72
C SER A 102 11.31 -3.06 9.31
N LEU A 103 11.17 -2.60 8.07
CA LEU A 103 9.89 -2.17 7.49
C LEU A 103 9.30 -3.30 6.64
N SER A 104 8.00 -3.50 6.76
CA SER A 104 7.23 -4.46 5.96
C SER A 104 5.99 -3.78 5.36
N CYS A 105 5.82 -3.96 4.07
CA CYS A 105 4.62 -3.56 3.35
C CYS A 105 3.58 -4.69 3.49
N VAL A 106 2.44 -4.40 4.11
CA VAL A 106 1.44 -5.42 4.42
C VAL A 106 0.08 -5.07 3.85
N TYR A 107 -0.73 -6.09 3.61
CA TYR A 107 -2.14 -5.96 3.24
C TYR A 107 -3.06 -6.65 4.25
N TRP A 108 -4.28 -6.14 4.35
CA TRP A 108 -5.31 -6.69 5.22
C TRP A 108 -5.99 -7.87 4.54
N ASN A 109 -5.88 -9.04 5.13
CA ASN A 109 -6.53 -10.26 4.67
C ASN A 109 -7.46 -10.82 5.76
N ILE A 110 -8.76 -10.58 5.59
CA ILE A 110 -9.86 -10.99 6.48
C ILE A 110 -9.72 -10.42 7.89
N ASN A 111 -8.76 -10.91 8.68
CA ASN A 111 -8.53 -10.57 10.09
C ASN A 111 -7.05 -10.38 10.45
N LYS A 112 -6.14 -10.38 9.47
CA LYS A 112 -4.70 -10.26 9.72
C LYS A 112 -3.99 -9.41 8.67
N TRP A 113 -2.88 -8.80 9.09
CA TRP A 113 -1.91 -8.18 8.19
C TRP A 113 -0.96 -9.25 7.64
N ILE A 114 -0.73 -9.27 6.33
CA ILE A 114 0.14 -10.22 5.63
C ILE A 114 1.05 -9.47 4.66
N GLU A 115 2.30 -9.90 4.54
CA GLU A 115 3.31 -9.30 3.64
C GLU A 115 3.32 -9.92 2.23
N ASP A 116 2.70 -11.09 2.06
CA ASP A 116 2.67 -11.86 0.81
C ASP A 116 2.23 -11.03 -0.41
N GLY A 117 2.97 -11.17 -1.50
CA GLY A 117 2.79 -10.37 -2.72
C GLY A 117 3.22 -8.91 -2.59
N CYS A 118 3.81 -8.48 -1.47
CA CYS A 118 4.28 -7.12 -1.23
C CYS A 118 5.76 -7.07 -0.81
N SER A 119 6.44 -5.98 -1.16
CA SER A 119 7.85 -5.75 -0.80
C SER A 119 8.16 -4.25 -0.62
N VAL A 120 9.13 -3.93 0.23
CA VAL A 120 9.72 -2.59 0.30
C VAL A 120 10.72 -2.43 -0.84
N LEU A 121 10.55 -1.41 -1.68
CA LEU A 121 11.50 -1.08 -2.75
C LEU A 121 12.59 -0.14 -2.25
N GLU A 122 12.17 0.94 -1.58
CA GLU A 122 13.06 1.96 -1.05
C GLU A 122 12.44 2.59 0.19
N SER A 123 13.27 3.05 1.11
CA SER A 123 12.84 3.78 2.29
C SER A 123 13.88 4.83 2.65
N ASN A 124 13.40 5.98 3.14
CA ASN A 124 14.21 7.00 3.79
C ASN A 124 13.61 7.32 5.17
N SER A 125 14.09 8.37 5.84
CA SER A 125 13.63 8.72 7.19
C SER A 125 12.13 9.08 7.28
N SER A 126 11.51 9.46 6.16
CA SER A 126 10.17 10.06 6.13
C SER A 126 9.17 9.36 5.20
N HIS A 127 9.65 8.53 4.26
CA HIS A 127 8.81 7.87 3.28
C HIS A 127 9.34 6.47 2.97
N THR A 128 8.42 5.56 2.67
CA THR A 128 8.69 4.24 2.12
C THR A 128 7.91 4.04 0.84
N VAL A 129 8.54 3.43 -0.16
CA VAL A 129 7.89 2.94 -1.37
C VAL A 129 7.74 1.43 -1.27
N CYS A 130 6.51 0.97 -1.40
CA CYS A 130 6.14 -0.43 -1.46
C CYS A 130 5.75 -0.82 -2.89
N SER A 131 5.97 -2.08 -3.23
CA SER A 131 5.52 -2.71 -4.46
C SER A 131 4.71 -3.95 -4.15
N CYS A 132 3.49 -4.05 -4.68
CA CYS A 132 2.64 -5.22 -4.50
C CYS A 132 2.09 -5.75 -5.83
N ASP A 133 1.93 -7.06 -5.94
CA ASP A 133 1.40 -7.74 -7.13
C ASP A 133 -0.14 -7.87 -7.16
N HIS A 134 -0.81 -7.34 -6.13
CA HIS A 134 -2.26 -7.31 -6.00
C HIS A 134 -2.77 -5.94 -5.54
N LEU A 135 -4.09 -5.77 -5.58
CA LEU A 135 -4.80 -4.60 -5.05
C LEU A 135 -5.60 -5.02 -3.82
N SER A 136 -5.48 -4.23 -2.75
CA SER A 136 -6.07 -4.55 -1.46
C SER A 136 -6.15 -3.29 -0.59
N THR A 137 -6.26 -3.49 0.71
CA THR A 137 -6.06 -2.50 1.76
C THR A 137 -4.68 -2.70 2.36
N PHE A 138 -3.83 -1.67 2.34
CA PHE A 138 -2.42 -1.75 2.69
C PHE A 138 -2.05 -0.84 3.86
N ALA A 139 -0.95 -1.17 4.51
CA ALA A 139 -0.27 -0.34 5.48
C ALA A 139 1.25 -0.63 5.48
N LEU A 140 2.02 0.29 6.05
CA LEU A 140 3.42 0.08 6.38
C LEU A 140 3.53 -0.31 7.86
N MET A 141 4.25 -1.40 8.14
CA MET A 141 4.57 -1.84 9.50
C MET A 141 6.07 -1.72 9.72
N GLN A 142 6.47 -1.36 10.94
CA GLN A 142 7.82 -1.50 11.44
C GLN A 142 7.84 -2.58 12.53
N ILE A 143 8.82 -3.47 12.43
CA ILE A 143 9.12 -4.48 13.43
C ILE A 143 10.49 -4.17 14.01
N SER A 144 10.58 -3.92 15.32
CA SER A 144 11.85 -3.72 16.01
C SER A 144 11.94 -4.61 17.26
N SER A 145 13.16 -4.87 17.73
CA SER A 145 13.35 -5.56 19.00
C SER A 145 12.96 -4.62 20.15
N ARG A 146 12.45 -5.19 21.25
CA ARG A 146 12.36 -4.43 22.49
C ARG A 146 13.77 -4.08 22.95
N LEU A 147 14.18 -2.83 22.78
CA LEU A 147 15.36 -2.33 23.49
C LEU A 147 15.11 -2.54 25.00
N PRO A 148 16.04 -3.18 25.73
CA PRO A 148 15.95 -3.19 27.18
C PRO A 148 15.96 -1.73 27.63
N LYS A 149 14.96 -1.33 28.45
CA LYS A 149 15.03 -0.05 29.15
C LYS A 149 16.29 -0.11 30.02
N VAL A 150 17.29 0.69 29.67
CA VAL A 150 18.47 0.95 30.51
C VAL A 150 18.03 1.70 31.76
#